data_AF-A0A2R6T5G1-F1
#
_entry.id   AF-A0A2R6T5G1-F1
#
_cell.length_a   1.000
_cell.length_b   1.000
_cell.length_c   1.000
_cell.angle_alpha   90.00
_cell.angle_beta   90.00
_cell.angle_gamma   90.00
#
_symmetry.space_group_name_H-M   'P 1'
#
loop_
_entity.id
_entity.type
_entity.pdbx_description
1 polymer ?
#
loop_
_entity_poly.entity_id
_entity_poly.type
_entity_poly.pdbx_seq_one_letter_code
_entity_poly.pdbx_strand_id
1 'polypeptide(L)' 'MTTVQLDEETRERLKKFGKKGETYDEILNRMMNYLRELEVEELIDAKWERLQEEKEEYIPLDEV' A
#
# COMPACT_ATOMS: atom_id res chain seq x y z
N MET A 1 -11.56 10.07 -16.55
CA MET A 1 -10.18 10.47 -16.25
C MET A 1 -10.23 11.39 -15.05
N THR A 2 -9.53 11.03 -13.98
CA THR A 2 -9.47 11.80 -12.72
C THR A 2 -8.00 12.13 -12.45
N THR A 3 -7.73 13.32 -11.90
CA THR A 3 -6.35 13.73 -11.58
C THR A 3 -6.04 13.33 -10.14
N VAL A 4 -4.94 12.60 -9.95
CA VAL A 4 -4.39 12.25 -8.63
C VAL A 4 -3.04 12.96 -8.50
N GLN A 5 -2.86 13.70 -7.41
CA GLN A 5 -1.57 14.31 -7.11
C GLN A 5 -0.65 13.26 -6.49
N LEU A 6 0.60 13.22 -6.96
CA LEU A 6 1.64 12.33 -6.47
C LEU A 6 2.93 13.13 -6.36
N ASP A 7 3.72 12.86 -5.33
CA ASP A 7 5.09 13.35 -5.27
C ASP A 7 5.91 12.82 -6.45
N GLU A 8 6.89 13.61 -6.88
CA GLU A 8 7.77 13.26 -7.99
C GLU A 8 8.48 11.93 -7.74
N GLU A 9 8.98 11.71 -6.52
CA GLU A 9 9.62 10.46 -6.14
C GLU A 9 8.66 9.26 -6.26
N THR A 10 7.42 9.40 -5.79
CA THR A 10 6.39 8.37 -5.89
C THR A 10 6.08 8.04 -7.34
N ARG A 11 5.98 9.06 -8.21
CA ARG A 11 5.78 8.87 -9.65
C ARG A 11 6.95 8.14 -10.30
N GLU A 12 8.20 8.49 -9.97
CA GLU A 12 9.38 7.80 -10.50
C GLU A 12 9.47 6.35 -10.03
N ARG A 13 9.07 6.06 -8.78
CA ARG A 13 8.94 4.68 -8.29
C ARG A 13 7.86 3.93 -9.05
N LEU A 14 6.69 4.54 -9.29
CA LEU A 14 5.58 3.92 -10.01
C LEU A 14 5.97 3.51 -11.44
N LYS A 15 6.77 4.32 -12.14
CA LYS A 15 7.31 3.96 -13.47
C LYS A 15 8.13 2.68 -13.46
N LYS A 16 8.88 2.41 -12.39
CA LYS A 16 9.72 1.19 -12.27
C LYS A 16 8.88 -0.09 -12.17
N PHE A 17 7.64 0.02 -11.72
CA PHE A 17 6.70 -1.11 -11.66
C PHE A 17 5.99 -1.37 -12.99
N GLY A 18 6.00 -0.40 -13.90
CA GLY A 18 5.32 -0.49 -15.19
C GLY A 18 6.08 -1.29 -16.24
N LYS A 19 5.33 -1.92 -17.14
CA LYS A 19 5.84 -2.53 -18.37
C LYS A 19 5.80 -1.53 -19.52
N LYS A 20 6.57 -1.78 -20.58
CA LYS A 20 6.60 -0.92 -21.77
C LYS A 20 5.19 -0.79 -22.35
N GLY A 21 4.65 0.43 -22.36
CA GLY A 21 3.31 0.73 -22.90
C GLY A 21 2.18 0.69 -21.87
N GLU A 22 2.43 0.30 -20.62
CA GLU A 22 1.43 0.42 -19.55
C GLU A 22 1.27 1.88 -19.12
N THR A 23 0.02 2.27 -18.87
CA THR A 23 -0.36 3.53 -18.23
C THR A 23 -0.27 3.41 -16.71
N TYR A 24 -0.20 4.55 -16.00
CA TYR A 24 -0.22 4.53 -14.52
C TYR A 24 -1.49 3.88 -13.95
N ASP A 25 -2.63 4.06 -14.62
CA ASP A 25 -3.89 3.46 -14.19
C ASP A 25 -3.85 1.92 -14.28
N GLU A 26 -3.29 1.38 -15.36
CA GLU A 26 -3.09 -0.07 -15.51
C GLU A 26 -2.10 -0.64 -14.49
N ILE A 27 -1.01 0.09 -14.20
CA ILE A 27 -0.04 -0.30 -13.17
C ILE A 27 -0.72 -0.38 -11.81
N LEU A 28 -1.46 0.66 -11.42
CA LEU A 28 -2.16 0.72 -10.14
C LEU A 28 -3.21 -0.38 -10.03
N ASN A 29 -4.04 -0.58 -11.06
CA ASN A 29 -5.04 -1.65 -11.06
C ASN A 29 -4.42 -3.04 -10.94
N ARG A 30 -3.32 -3.32 -11.66
CA ARG A 30 -2.59 -4.59 -11.54
C ARG A 30 -2.04 -4.80 -10.14
N MET A 31 -1.47 -3.76 -9.52
CA MET A 31 -0.96 -3.85 -8.15
C MET A 31 -2.09 -4.08 -7.15
N MET A 32 -3.21 -3.36 -7.27
CA MET A 32 -4.38 -3.55 -6.39
C MET A 32 -4.98 -4.96 -6.51
N ASN A 33 -5.08 -5.50 -7.73
CA ASN A 33 -5.56 -6.86 -7.94
C ASN A 33 -4.60 -7.90 -7.33
N TYR A 34 -3.29 -7.71 -7.50
CA TYR A 34 -2.29 -8.59 -6.89
C TYR A 34 -2.36 -8.57 -5.36
N LEU A 35 -2.52 -7.40 -4.75
CA LEU A 35 -2.68 -7.28 -3.30
C LEU A 35 -3.96 -7.98 -2.81
N ARG A 36 -5.07 -7.86 -3.57
CA ARG A 36 -6.31 -8.57 -3.27
C ARG A 36 -6.16 -10.08 -3.39
N GLU A 37 -5.50 -10.59 -4.43
CA GLU A 37 -5.24 -12.02 -4.63
C GLU A 37 -4.34 -12.62 -3.55
N LEU A 38 -3.45 -11.82 -2.98
CA LEU A 38 -2.60 -12.21 -1.86
C LEU A 38 -3.32 -12.16 -0.49
N GLU A 39 -4.63 -11.90 -0.45
CA GLU A 39 -5.40 -11.70 0.79
C GLU A 39 -4.75 -10.64 1.70
N VAL A 40 -4.08 -9.64 1.10
CA VAL A 40 -3.36 -8.62 1.88
C VAL A 40 -4.32 -7.79 2.73
N GLU A 41 -5.57 -7.62 2.29
CA GLU A 41 -6.61 -7.02 3.13
C GLU A 41 -6.85 -7.86 4.39
N GLU A 42 -7.09 -9.16 4.26
CA GLU A 42 -7.29 -10.05 5.42
C GLU A 42 -6.05 -10.11 6.32
N LEU A 43 -4.86 -10.08 5.73
CA LEU A 43 -3.60 -10.10 6.48
C LEU A 43 -3.32 -8.78 7.20
N ILE A 44 -3.67 -7.64 6.58
CA ILE A 44 -3.59 -6.31 7.22
C ILE A 44 -4.61 -6.23 8.35
N ASP A 45 -5.85 -6.66 8.13
CA ASP A 45 -6.91 -6.64 9.12
C ASP A 45 -6.55 -7.52 10.33
N ALA A 46 -6.11 -8.76 10.09
CA ALA A 46 -5.67 -9.67 11.15
C ALA A 46 -4.45 -9.11 11.92
N LYS A 47 -3.50 -8.49 11.22
CA LYS A 47 -2.34 -7.86 11.86
C LYS A 47 -2.73 -6.62 12.66
N TRP A 48 -3.71 -5.85 12.17
CA TRP A 48 -4.24 -4.69 12.86
C TRP A 48 -5.00 -5.07 14.12
N GLU A 49 -5.88 -6.09 14.07
CA GLU A 49 -6.57 -6.64 15.24
C GLU A 49 -5.57 -7.08 16.31
N ARG A 50 -4.56 -7.85 15.91
CA ARG A 50 -3.49 -8.28 16.82
C ARG A 50 -2.74 -7.11 17.47
N LEU A 51 -2.43 -6.06 16.70
CA LEU A 51 -1.81 -4.84 17.25
C LEU A 51 -2.71 -4.10 18.24
N GLN A 52 -4.04 -4.17 18.08
CA GLN A 52 -4.97 -3.60 19.05
C GLN A 52 -5.08 -4.45 20.32
N GLU A 53 -5.02 -5.78 20.22
CA GLU A 53 -5.01 -6.69 21.37
C GLU A 53 -3.73 -6.52 22.21
N GLU A 54 -2.58 -6.43 21.55
CA GLU A 54 -1.26 -6.30 22.18
C GLU A 54 -0.91 -4.84 22.54
N LYS A 55 -1.86 -3.89 22.43
CA LYS A 55 -1.60 -2.45 22.53
C LYS A 55 -0.91 -2.03 23.84
N GLU A 56 -1.18 -2.74 24.95
CA GLU A 56 -0.58 -2.47 26.26
C GLU A 56 0.90 -2.90 26.35
N GLU A 57 1.39 -3.71 25.41
CA GLU A 57 2.79 -4.16 25.34
C GLU A 57 3.71 -3.19 24.58
N TYR A 58 3.13 -2.18 23.92
CA TYR A 58 3.86 -1.23 23.09
C TYR A 58 3.97 0.15 23.74
N ILE A 59 5.15 0.74 23.66
CA ILE A 59 5.38 2.15 24.02
C ILE A 59 4.98 3.08 22.86
N PRO A 60 4.27 4.18 23.14
CA PRO A 60 3.96 5.19 22.13
C PRO A 60 5.21 5.78 21.50
N LEU A 61 5.15 6.06 20.19
CA LEU A 61 6.30 6.60 19.45
C LEU A 61 6.78 7.96 19.98
N ASP A 62 5.88 8.73 20.59
CA ASP A 62 6.17 10.03 21.18
C ASP A 62 6.93 9.93 22.53
N GLU A 63 7.07 8.72 23.08
CA GLU A 63 7.81 8.43 24.31
C GLU A 63 9.23 7.89 24.04
N VAL A 64 9.65 7.85 22.77
CA VAL A 64 10.97 7.37 22.29
C VAL A 64 11.88 8.51 21.87
#